data_AF-A0A849IVS3-F1
#
_entry.id   AF-A0A849IVS3-F1
#
_cell.length_a   1.000
_cell.length_b   1.000
_cell.length_c   1.000
_cell.angle_alpha   90.00
_cell.angle_beta   90.00
_cell.angle_gamma   90.00
#
_symmetry.space_group_name_H-M   'P 1'
#
loop_
_entity.id
_entity.type
_entity.pdbx_description
1 polymer ?
#
loop_
_entity_poly.entity_id
_entity_poly.type
_entity_poly.pdbx_seq_one_letter_code
_entity_poly.pdbx_strand_id
1 'polypeptide(L)'
;MNLGVGNPIYDILLLAHVIIGMVGYFSTSLTSWMANLYLKDRGHPGLGRYFNGKTNWASRMIVFVPVFGLVVAWAGSLWSDFSQVWFISAIGIWFATAAIVSIFVWPVERSIYLALKDGNYADGSRDQRVKRAVFVGGISSIGYVVAFYLMLFKP
;
A
#
# COMPACT_ATOMS: atom_id res chain seq x y z
N MET A 1 9.98 -26.64 1.16
CA MET A 1 11.45 -26.58 1.35
C MET A 1 11.68 -25.82 2.64
N ASN A 2 12.37 -26.41 3.60
CA ASN A 2 12.61 -25.80 4.91
C ASN A 2 13.92 -25.02 4.85
N LEU A 3 13.83 -23.71 4.69
CA LEU A 3 15.00 -22.84 4.54
C LEU A 3 15.16 -22.10 5.87
N GLY A 4 16.05 -22.60 6.74
CA GLY A 4 16.31 -21.97 8.03
C GLY A 4 16.83 -20.53 7.89
N VAL A 5 16.74 -19.75 8.97
CA VAL A 5 17.32 -18.40 9.04
C VAL A 5 18.82 -18.46 8.71
N GLY A 6 19.29 -17.61 7.80
CA GLY A 6 20.65 -17.66 7.24
C GLY A 6 20.77 -18.51 5.97
N ASN A 7 19.67 -19.09 5.48
CA ASN A 7 19.60 -19.62 4.13
C ASN A 7 19.45 -18.46 3.12
N PRO A 8 20.32 -18.35 2.10
CA PRO A 8 20.28 -17.25 1.14
C PRO A 8 18.92 -17.08 0.44
N ILE A 9 18.19 -18.18 0.19
CA ILE A 9 16.89 -18.13 -0.47
C ILE A 9 15.84 -17.53 0.46
N TYR A 10 15.84 -17.89 1.75
CA TYR A 10 14.96 -17.30 2.75
C TYR A 10 15.23 -15.79 2.90
N ASP A 11 16.50 -15.41 3.01
CA ASP A 11 16.89 -14.01 3.18
C ASP A 11 16.51 -13.16 1.96
N ILE A 12 16.67 -13.69 0.74
CA ILE A 12 16.23 -13.02 -0.50
C ILE A 12 14.71 -12.86 -0.52
N LEU A 13 13.95 -13.89 -0.14
CA LEU A 13 12.48 -13.82 -0.09
C LEU A 13 12.00 -12.78 0.94
N LEU A 14 12.62 -12.77 2.13
CA LEU A 14 12.34 -11.80 3.17
C LEU A 14 12.67 -10.38 2.72
N LEU A 15 13.86 -10.17 2.13
CA LEU A 15 14.27 -8.87 1.62
C LEU A 15 13.33 -8.39 0.51
N ALA A 16 12.94 -9.27 -0.42
CA ALA A 16 11.98 -8.96 -1.46
C ALA A 16 10.63 -8.55 -0.89
N HIS A 17 10.10 -9.28 0.10
CA HIS A 17 8.86 -8.95 0.79
C HIS A 17 8.91 -7.54 1.40
N VAL A 18 9.99 -7.22 2.12
CA VAL A 18 10.19 -5.91 2.75
C VAL A 18 10.27 -4.80 1.71
N ILE A 19 11.06 -4.98 0.64
CA ILE A 19 11.19 -3.99 -0.44
C ILE A 19 9.85 -3.74 -1.13
N ILE A 20 9.10 -4.80 -1.45
CA ILE A 20 7.77 -4.71 -2.05
C ILE A 20 6.83 -3.91 -1.13
N GLY A 21 6.86 -4.18 0.17
CA GLY A 21 6.12 -3.41 1.17
C GLY A 21 6.50 -1.93 1.16
N MET A 22 7.79 -1.63 1.31
CA MET A 22 8.28 -0.25 1.32
C MET A 22 7.88 0.51 0.05
N VAL A 23 8.12 -0.05 -1.13
CA VAL A 23 7.79 0.59 -2.41
C VAL A 23 6.28 0.78 -2.56
N GLY A 24 5.49 -0.25 -2.23
CA GLY A 24 4.04 -0.23 -2.32
C GLY A 24 3.39 0.83 -1.44
N TYR A 25 3.68 0.79 -0.15
CA TYR A 25 3.07 1.68 0.83
C TYR A 25 3.58 3.10 0.68
N PHE A 26 4.88 3.31 0.44
CA PHE A 26 5.42 4.65 0.21
C PHE A 26 4.80 5.31 -1.03
N SER A 27 4.69 4.58 -2.14
CA SER A 27 4.03 5.08 -3.36
C SER A 27 2.56 5.44 -3.12
N THR A 28 1.87 4.66 -2.29
CA THR A 28 0.48 4.93 -1.90
C THR A 28 0.37 6.17 -1.00
N SER A 29 1.29 6.35 -0.03
CA SER A 29 1.36 7.57 0.78
C SER A 29 1.63 8.80 -0.08
N LEU A 30 2.54 8.70 -1.06
CA LEU A 30 2.77 9.76 -2.05
C LEU A 30 1.51 10.06 -2.87
N THR A 31 0.74 9.03 -3.24
CA THR A 31 -0.51 9.19 -3.98
C THR A 31 -1.53 9.98 -3.17
N SER A 32 -1.71 9.62 -1.89
CA SER A 32 -2.59 10.34 -0.98
C SER A 32 -2.11 11.76 -0.70
N TRP A 33 -0.80 12.00 -0.62
CA TRP A 33 -0.26 13.34 -0.46
C TRP A 33 -0.54 14.21 -1.69
N MET A 34 -0.30 13.71 -2.90
CA MET A 34 -0.60 14.41 -4.14
C MET A 34 -2.11 14.62 -4.33
N ALA A 35 -2.93 13.66 -3.92
CA ALA A 35 -4.39 13.79 -3.92
C ALA A 35 -4.86 14.89 -2.93
N ASN A 36 -4.20 15.02 -1.78
CA ASN A 36 -4.46 16.12 -0.84
C ASN A 36 -4.00 17.47 -1.40
N LEU A 37 -2.87 17.51 -2.13
CA LEU A 37 -2.45 18.72 -2.86
C LEU A 37 -3.49 19.11 -3.91
N TYR A 38 -4.03 18.14 -4.67
CA TYR A 38 -5.13 18.41 -5.61
C TYR A 38 -6.34 19.07 -4.93
N LEU A 39 -6.69 18.67 -3.70
CA LEU A 39 -7.80 19.30 -2.96
C LEU A 39 -7.50 20.75 -2.54
N LYS A 40 -6.23 21.11 -2.36
CA LYS A 40 -5.79 22.43 -1.88
C LYS A 40 -5.48 23.39 -3.02
N ASP A 41 -4.77 22.91 -4.04
CA ASP A 41 -4.31 23.66 -5.20
C ASP A 41 -4.38 22.78 -6.45
N ARG A 42 -5.49 22.90 -7.18
CA ARG A 42 -5.75 22.14 -8.41
C ARG A 42 -4.84 22.54 -9.57
N GLY A 43 -4.19 23.71 -9.49
CA GLY A 43 -3.25 24.23 -10.48
C GLY A 43 -1.79 23.83 -10.22
N HIS A 44 -1.52 23.08 -9.15
CA HIS A 44 -0.16 22.76 -8.76
C HIS A 44 0.59 22.02 -9.89
N PRO A 45 1.74 22.51 -10.36
CA PRO A 45 2.41 22.01 -11.58
C PRO A 45 2.87 20.55 -11.46
N GLY A 46 3.09 20.07 -10.23
CA GLY A 46 3.44 18.67 -9.96
C GLY A 46 2.32 17.66 -10.22
N LEU A 47 1.05 18.08 -10.23
CA LEU A 47 -0.10 17.17 -10.33
C LEU A 47 -0.19 16.50 -11.69
N GLY A 48 -0.02 17.24 -12.78
CA GLY A 48 -0.07 16.68 -14.14
C GLY A 48 1.05 15.67 -14.41
N ARG A 49 2.24 15.88 -13.83
CA ARG A 49 3.35 14.93 -13.92
C ARG A 49 3.07 13.64 -13.13
N TYR A 50 2.48 13.78 -11.95
CA TYR A 50 2.19 12.65 -11.07
C TYR A 50 0.99 11.82 -11.57
N PHE A 51 -0.15 12.48 -11.82
CA PHE A 51 -1.37 11.88 -12.37
C PHE A 51 -1.37 11.97 -13.89
N ASN A 52 -0.41 11.33 -14.54
CA ASN A 52 -0.21 11.38 -16.00
C ASN A 52 -1.04 10.33 -16.78
N GLY A 53 -1.97 9.65 -16.13
CA GLY A 53 -2.82 8.61 -16.74
C GLY A 53 -2.17 7.23 -16.87
N LYS A 54 -0.88 7.08 -16.53
CA LYS A 54 -0.23 5.76 -16.44
C LYS A 54 -0.56 5.09 -15.11
N THR A 55 -0.65 3.77 -15.12
CA THR A 55 -0.80 2.97 -13.90
C THR A 55 0.41 3.14 -12.99
N ASN A 56 0.17 3.48 -11.72
CA ASN A 56 1.21 3.53 -10.69
C ASN A 56 1.59 2.11 -10.25
N TRP A 57 2.43 1.45 -11.04
CA TRP A 57 2.91 0.09 -10.74
C TRP A 57 3.59 -0.02 -9.37
N ALA A 58 4.25 1.03 -8.90
CA ALA A 58 4.83 1.05 -7.56
C ALA A 58 3.75 0.90 -6.49
N SER A 59 2.62 1.62 -6.57
CA SER A 59 1.50 1.44 -5.63
C SER A 59 0.86 0.05 -5.75
N ARG A 60 0.81 -0.52 -6.95
CA ARG A 60 0.27 -1.89 -7.16
C ARG A 60 1.09 -2.97 -6.45
N MET A 61 2.34 -2.71 -6.08
CA MET A 61 3.19 -3.65 -5.34
C MET A 61 2.59 -4.05 -3.99
N ILE A 62 1.70 -3.23 -3.39
CA ILE A 62 1.02 -3.55 -2.14
C ILE A 62 0.31 -4.91 -2.19
N VAL A 63 -0.27 -5.31 -3.33
CA VAL A 63 -0.99 -6.60 -3.44
C VAL A 63 -0.05 -7.79 -3.33
N PHE A 64 1.23 -7.62 -3.67
CA PHE A 64 2.23 -8.67 -3.52
C PHE A 64 2.73 -8.82 -2.08
N VAL A 65 2.53 -7.84 -1.22
CA VAL A 65 2.96 -7.90 0.19
C VAL A 65 2.37 -9.11 0.92
N PRO A 66 1.03 -9.33 0.97
CA PRO A 66 0.48 -10.50 1.64
C PRO A 66 0.92 -11.81 1.00
N VAL A 67 1.08 -11.86 -0.34
CA VAL A 67 1.52 -13.06 -1.06
C VAL A 67 2.95 -13.42 -0.68
N PHE A 68 3.88 -12.47 -0.76
CA PHE A 68 5.27 -12.68 -0.36
C PHE A 68 5.39 -12.99 1.13
N GLY A 69 4.55 -12.38 1.98
CA GLY A 69 4.53 -12.67 3.41
C GLY A 69 4.16 -14.12 3.70
N LEU A 70 3.15 -14.66 3.01
CA LEU A 70 2.79 -16.08 3.11
C LEU A 70 3.89 -17.01 2.59
N VAL A 71 4.56 -16.64 1.47
CA VAL A 71 5.69 -17.41 0.93
C VAL A 71 6.87 -17.44 1.91
N VAL A 72 7.19 -16.31 2.53
CA VAL A 72 8.25 -16.23 3.57
C VAL A 72 7.86 -17.06 4.79
N ALA A 73 6.62 -16.95 5.26
CA ALA A 73 6.13 -17.74 6.39
C ALA A 73 6.20 -19.25 6.12
N TRP A 74 5.86 -19.67 4.90
CA TRP A 74 5.99 -21.05 4.46
C TRP A 74 7.45 -21.52 4.41
N ALA A 75 8.34 -20.72 3.82
CA ALA A 75 9.75 -21.04 3.64
C ALA A 75 10.52 -21.12 4.97
N GLY A 76 10.20 -20.24 5.91
CA GLY A 76 10.77 -20.18 7.27
C GLY A 76 10.11 -21.09 8.29
N SER A 77 9.13 -21.91 7.87
CA SER A 77 8.39 -22.83 8.74
C SER A 77 7.70 -22.16 9.93
N LEU A 78 7.19 -20.93 9.75
CA LEU A 78 6.46 -20.15 10.77
C LEU A 78 5.03 -20.69 11.03
N TRP A 79 4.78 -21.97 10.73
CA TRP A 79 3.48 -22.60 10.88
C TRP A 79 2.99 -22.65 12.33
N SER A 80 3.91 -22.75 13.30
CA SER A 80 3.59 -22.64 14.72
C SER A 80 3.01 -21.28 15.11
N ASP A 81 3.36 -20.24 14.36
CA ASP A 81 2.97 -18.87 14.67
C ASP A 81 1.55 -18.56 14.19
N PHE A 82 0.94 -19.42 13.36
CA PHE A 82 -0.45 -19.24 12.92
C PHE A 82 -1.50 -19.33 14.03
N SER A 83 -1.13 -19.83 15.21
CA SER A 83 -1.99 -19.80 16.41
C SER A 83 -1.81 -18.52 17.23
N GLN A 84 -0.78 -17.72 16.93
CA GLN A 84 -0.44 -16.53 17.69
C GLN A 84 -1.25 -15.32 17.22
N VAL A 85 -1.82 -14.60 18.18
CA VAL A 85 -2.70 -13.44 17.91
C VAL A 85 -1.95 -12.36 17.14
N TRP A 86 -0.67 -12.10 17.44
CA TRP A 86 0.14 -11.10 16.73
C TRP A 86 0.29 -11.43 15.25
N PHE A 87 0.47 -12.70 14.90
CA PHE A 87 0.70 -13.15 13.53
C PHE A 87 -0.59 -13.07 12.70
N ILE A 88 -1.70 -13.57 13.25
CA ILE A 88 -3.03 -13.46 12.64
C ILE A 88 -3.39 -11.98 12.43
N SER A 89 -3.14 -11.13 13.42
CA SER A 89 -3.42 -9.69 13.34
C SER A 89 -2.58 -9.01 12.26
N ALA A 90 -1.28 -9.29 12.20
CA ALA A 90 -0.39 -8.72 11.20
C ALA A 90 -0.79 -9.12 9.77
N ILE A 91 -1.09 -10.41 9.54
CA ILE A 91 -1.62 -10.89 8.24
C ILE A 91 -2.93 -10.18 7.91
N GLY A 92 -3.87 -10.13 8.85
CA GLY A 92 -5.16 -9.47 8.66
C GLY A 92 -5.00 -8.00 8.24
N ILE A 93 -4.09 -7.27 8.88
CA ILE A 93 -3.78 -5.87 8.54
C ILE A 93 -3.18 -5.75 7.13
N TRP A 94 -2.27 -6.65 6.73
CA TRP A 94 -1.70 -6.65 5.38
C TRP A 94 -2.78 -6.81 4.30
N PHE A 95 -3.64 -7.82 4.45
CA PHE A 95 -4.74 -8.04 3.51
C PHE A 95 -5.75 -6.89 3.50
N ALA A 96 -6.15 -6.41 4.69
CA ALA A 96 -7.13 -5.34 4.82
C ALA A 96 -6.64 -4.05 4.15
N THR A 97 -5.40 -3.63 4.44
CA THR A 97 -4.84 -2.41 3.86
C THR A 97 -4.64 -2.56 2.34
N ALA A 98 -4.21 -3.71 1.85
CA ALA A 98 -4.10 -3.97 0.41
C ALA A 98 -5.46 -3.86 -0.31
N ALA A 99 -6.51 -4.46 0.26
CA ALA A 99 -7.86 -4.39 -0.29
C ALA A 99 -8.41 -2.96 -0.26
N ILE A 100 -8.27 -2.27 0.87
CA ILE A 100 -8.73 -0.91 1.07
C ILE A 100 -8.04 0.06 0.08
N VAL A 101 -6.72 0.00 -0.08
CA VAL A 101 -6.01 0.84 -1.05
C VAL A 101 -6.50 0.56 -2.47
N SER A 102 -6.68 -0.72 -2.81
CA SER A 102 -7.15 -1.13 -4.13
C SER A 102 -8.53 -0.57 -4.49
N ILE A 103 -9.44 -0.55 -3.50
CA ILE A 103 -10.82 -0.12 -3.68
C ILE A 103 -10.94 1.41 -3.67
N PHE A 104 -10.20 2.10 -2.80
CA PHE A 104 -10.43 3.52 -2.55
C PHE A 104 -9.41 4.45 -3.22
N VAL A 105 -8.13 4.08 -3.27
CA VAL A 105 -7.06 4.96 -3.75
C VAL A 105 -6.92 4.86 -5.27
N TRP A 106 -6.89 3.65 -5.81
CA TRP A 106 -6.61 3.44 -7.23
C TRP A 106 -7.67 4.02 -8.19
N PRO A 107 -8.98 3.97 -7.89
CA PRO A 107 -9.96 4.63 -8.76
C PRO A 107 -9.81 6.16 -8.74
N VAL A 108 -9.35 6.71 -7.61
CA VAL A 108 -9.14 8.15 -7.46
C VAL A 108 -7.99 8.64 -8.33
N GLU A 109 -6.89 7.89 -8.46
CA GLU A 109 -5.77 8.21 -9.38
C GLU A 109 -6.29 8.54 -10.79
N ARG A 110 -7.14 7.65 -11.33
CA ARG A 110 -7.73 7.82 -12.66
C ARG A 110 -8.69 9.00 -12.72
N SER A 111 -9.49 9.21 -11.68
CA SER A 111 -10.45 10.32 -11.62
C SER A 111 -9.77 11.69 -11.60
N ILE A 112 -8.63 11.82 -10.89
CA ILE A 112 -7.85 13.05 -10.83
C ILE A 112 -7.17 13.30 -12.19
N TYR A 113 -6.59 12.28 -12.80
CA TYR A 113 -6.02 12.40 -14.15
C TYR A 113 -7.05 12.94 -15.16
N LEU A 114 -8.26 12.38 -15.18
CA LEU A 114 -9.32 12.85 -16.08
C LEU A 114 -9.71 14.31 -15.79
N ALA A 115 -9.82 14.68 -14.51
CA ALA A 115 -10.08 16.07 -14.10
C ALA A 115 -9.01 17.05 -14.61
N LEU A 116 -7.73 16.67 -14.48
CA LEU A 116 -6.59 17.47 -14.92
C LEU A 116 -6.53 17.57 -16.44
N LYS A 117 -6.82 16.47 -17.14
CA LYS A 117 -6.84 16.42 -18.61
C LYS A 117 -7.94 17.28 -19.20
N ASP A 118 -9.15 17.21 -18.63
CA ASP A 118 -10.33 17.87 -19.18
C ASP A 118 -10.48 19.32 -18.67
N GLY A 119 -9.66 19.75 -17.70
CA GLY A 119 -9.76 21.05 -17.03
C GLY A 119 -11.04 21.23 -16.21
N ASN A 120 -11.81 20.15 -16.00
CA ASN A 120 -13.09 20.20 -15.29
C ASN A 120 -12.94 19.78 -13.83
N TYR A 121 -12.88 20.77 -12.96
CA TYR A 121 -12.64 20.60 -11.53
C TYR A 121 -13.90 20.68 -10.66
N ALA A 122 -15.04 21.07 -11.22
CA ALA A 122 -16.27 21.30 -10.47
C ALA A 122 -17.06 19.99 -10.30
N ASP A 123 -16.57 19.11 -9.43
CA ASP A 123 -17.24 17.84 -9.10
C ASP A 123 -17.10 17.51 -7.60
N GLY A 124 -18.12 17.90 -6.83
CA GLY A 124 -18.14 17.64 -5.38
C GLY A 124 -18.14 16.15 -5.00
N SER A 125 -18.68 15.28 -5.87
CA SER A 125 -18.66 13.83 -5.65
C SER A 125 -17.23 13.26 -5.79
N ARG A 126 -16.43 13.81 -6.71
CA ARG A 126 -15.01 13.49 -6.85
C ARG A 126 -14.22 13.97 -5.66
N ASP A 127 -14.41 15.22 -5.23
CA ASP A 127 -13.71 15.75 -4.07
C ASP A 127 -13.97 14.91 -2.81
N GLN A 128 -15.20 14.42 -2.62
CA GLN A 128 -15.53 13.53 -1.51
C GLN A 128 -14.81 12.17 -1.63
N ARG A 129 -14.73 11.59 -2.84
CA ARG A 129 -13.96 10.35 -3.07
C ARG A 129 -12.47 10.58 -2.84
N VAL A 130 -11.92 11.72 -3.28
CA VAL A 130 -10.51 12.09 -3.06
C VAL A 130 -10.24 12.23 -1.56
N LYS A 131 -11.08 12.93 -0.79
CA LYS A 131 -10.95 13.04 0.67
C LYS A 131 -10.94 11.67 1.35
N ARG A 132 -11.83 10.76 0.93
CA ARG A 132 -11.86 9.37 1.43
C ARG A 132 -10.56 8.64 1.10
N ALA A 133 -10.05 8.75 -0.12
CA ALA A 133 -8.78 8.14 -0.52
C ALA A 133 -7.56 8.70 0.24
N VAL A 134 -7.55 10.01 0.52
CA VAL A 134 -6.51 10.64 1.35
C VAL A 134 -6.53 10.05 2.76
N PHE A 135 -7.71 10.02 3.40
CA PHE A 135 -7.88 9.46 4.74
C PHE A 135 -7.49 7.99 4.79
N VAL A 136 -7.97 7.20 3.82
CA VAL A 136 -7.68 5.78 3.69
C VAL A 136 -6.19 5.51 3.48
N GLY A 137 -5.48 6.28 2.65
CA GLY A 137 -4.05 6.11 2.49
C GLY A 137 -3.25 6.43 3.76
N GLY A 138 -3.72 7.40 4.55
CA GLY A 138 -3.19 7.64 5.90
C GLY A 138 -3.36 6.43 6.82
N ILE A 139 -4.58 5.88 6.90
CA ILE A 139 -4.86 4.65 7.67
C ILE A 139 -3.99 3.49 7.19
N SER A 140 -3.84 3.33 5.87
CA SER A 140 -3.06 2.23 5.30
C SER A 140 -1.58 2.34 5.65
N SER A 141 -1.05 3.56 5.75
CA SER A 141 0.33 3.83 6.20
C SER A 141 0.51 3.48 7.68
N ILE A 142 -0.48 3.81 8.53
CA ILE A 142 -0.48 3.40 9.94
C ILE A 142 -0.54 1.88 10.05
N GLY A 143 -1.42 1.24 9.28
CA GLY A 143 -1.54 -0.21 9.22
C GLY A 143 -0.22 -0.90 8.84
N TYR A 144 0.51 -0.36 7.85
CA TYR A 144 1.86 -0.83 7.50
C TYR A 144 2.80 -0.81 8.71
N VAL A 145 2.87 0.32 9.43
CA VAL A 145 3.75 0.46 10.60
C VAL A 145 3.37 -0.51 11.72
N VAL A 146 2.07 -0.66 12.00
CA VAL A 146 1.58 -1.59 13.03
C VAL A 146 1.89 -3.03 12.65
N ALA A 147 1.59 -3.46 11.42
CA ALA A 147 1.87 -4.82 10.98
C ALA A 147 3.38 -5.11 10.95
N PHE A 148 4.19 -4.13 10.53
CA PHE A 148 5.65 -4.24 10.58
C PHE A 148 6.18 -4.38 12.02
N TYR A 149 5.66 -3.57 12.95
CA TYR A 149 5.98 -3.66 14.38
C TYR A 149 5.65 -5.04 14.96
N LEU A 150 4.43 -5.55 14.70
CA LEU A 150 4.00 -6.87 15.17
C LEU A 150 4.93 -7.98 14.67
N MET A 151 5.33 -7.93 13.40
CA MET A 151 6.24 -8.92 12.81
C MET A 151 7.66 -8.84 13.37
N LEU A 152 8.12 -7.64 13.73
CA LEU A 152 9.48 -7.43 14.25
C LEU A 152 9.61 -7.84 15.73
N PHE A 153 8.65 -7.44 16.56
CA PHE A 153 8.74 -7.63 18.01
C PHE A 153 8.05 -8.88 18.53
N LYS A 154 7.11 -9.46 17.75
CA LYS A 154 6.40 -10.70 18.08
C LYS A 154 5.91 -10.77 19.54
N PRO A 155 5.17 -9.74 20.02
CA PRO A 155 4.71 -9.65 21.40
C PRO A 155 3.68 -10.73 21.77
#